data_AF-G9KE10-F1
#
_entry.id   AF-G9KE10-F1
#
_cell.length_a   1.000
_cell.length_b   1.000
_cell.length_c   1.000
_cell.angle_alpha   90.00
_cell.angle_beta   90.00
_cell.angle_gamma   90.00
#
_symmetry.space_group_name_H-M   'P 1'
#
loop_
_entity.id
_entity.type
_entity.pdbx_description
1 polymer ?
#
loop_
_entity_poly.entity_id
_entity_poly.type
_entity_poly.pdbx_seq_one_letter_code
_entity_poly.pdbx_strand_id
1 'polypeptide(L)' 'KSRSSYLALATLQAYASMHLFFQFKTTAPDGLLLFNSGNGNDFIVIELVKGYVHYVFDLGNGPSLMKG' A
#
# COMPACT_ATOMS: atom_id res chain seq x y z
N LYS A 1 7.26 -9.98 -17.83
CA LYS A 1 6.25 -9.92 -16.75
C LYS A 1 5.58 -8.54 -16.79
N SER A 2 4.26 -8.50 -16.83
CA SER A 2 3.48 -7.24 -16.89
C SER A 2 3.46 -6.56 -15.52
N ARG A 3 3.77 -5.25 -15.46
CA ARG A 3 3.61 -4.43 -14.24
C ARG A 3 2.17 -3.94 -14.02
N SER A 4 1.31 -4.08 -15.03
CA SER A 4 -0.06 -3.54 -15.04
C SER A 4 -1.11 -4.55 -14.61
N SER A 5 -0.71 -5.76 -14.19
CA SER A 5 -1.64 -6.78 -13.70
C SER A 5 -1.96 -6.57 -12.22
N TYR A 6 -3.23 -6.45 -11.87
CA TYR A 6 -3.72 -6.28 -10.50
C TYR A 6 -5.05 -7.00 -10.28
N LEU A 7 -5.45 -7.16 -9.02
CA LEU A 7 -6.77 -7.63 -8.60
C LEU A 7 -7.44 -6.52 -7.80
N ALA A 8 -8.74 -6.31 -8.03
CA ALA A 8 -9.56 -5.43 -7.21
C ALA A 8 -10.33 -6.28 -6.19
N LEU A 9 -10.18 -5.94 -4.90
CA LEU A 9 -10.87 -6.58 -3.79
C LEU A 9 -11.84 -5.59 -3.15
N ALA A 10 -12.72 -6.08 -2.27
CA ALA A 10 -13.58 -5.22 -1.47
C ALA A 10 -12.75 -4.24 -0.62
N THR A 11 -13.29 -3.06 -0.35
CA THR A 11 -12.63 -2.01 0.42
C THR A 11 -12.25 -2.49 1.81
N LEU A 12 -11.00 -2.21 2.22
CA LEU A 12 -10.51 -2.58 3.54
C LEU A 12 -11.29 -1.84 4.63
N GLN A 13 -11.87 -2.59 5.56
CA GLN A 13 -12.63 -2.03 6.68
C GLN A 13 -11.67 -1.81 7.87
N ALA A 14 -11.05 -0.64 7.95
CA ALA A 14 -10.00 -0.32 8.92
C ALA A 14 -10.42 0.77 9.93
N TYR A 15 -11.61 0.62 10.55
CA TYR A 15 -12.22 1.69 11.37
C TYR A 15 -11.56 1.94 12.73
N ALA A 16 -10.90 0.94 13.32
CA ALA A 16 -10.32 1.05 14.68
C ALA A 16 -8.88 0.52 14.76
N SER A 17 -8.60 -0.59 14.10
CA SER A 17 -7.26 -1.14 13.95
C SER A 17 -7.14 -1.87 12.62
N MET A 18 -5.92 -2.02 12.13
CA MET A 18 -5.63 -2.68 10.87
C MET A 18 -4.39 -3.55 11.03
N HIS A 19 -4.55 -4.84 10.71
CA HIS A 19 -3.46 -5.80 10.67
C HIS A 19 -3.37 -6.34 9.24
N LEU A 20 -2.32 -5.95 8.53
CA LEU A 20 -2.06 -6.44 7.19
C LEU A 20 -0.89 -7.41 7.22
N PHE A 21 -1.11 -8.61 6.67
CA PHE A 21 -0.07 -9.61 6.52
C PHE A 21 -0.14 -10.23 5.12
N PHE A 22 0.98 -10.21 4.42
CA PHE A 22 1.16 -10.90 3.16
C PHE A 22 2.65 -11.20 2.94
N GLN A 23 2.94 -12.13 2.05
CA GLN A 23 4.29 -12.44 1.62
C GLN A 23 4.40 -12.20 0.12
N PHE A 24 5.52 -11.64 -0.32
CA PHE A 24 5.77 -11.42 -1.74
C PHE A 24 7.23 -11.74 -2.08
N LYS A 25 7.48 -12.07 -3.35
CA LYS A 25 8.82 -12.25 -3.90
C LYS A 25 8.87 -11.66 -5.30
N THR A 26 9.81 -10.74 -5.52
CA THR A 26 10.00 -10.07 -6.80
C THR A 26 11.49 -9.85 -7.08
N THR A 27 11.85 -9.68 -8.34
CA THR A 27 13.18 -9.23 -8.76
C THR A 27 13.15 -7.76 -9.22
N ALA A 28 11.96 -7.16 -9.31
CA ALA A 28 11.81 -5.75 -9.66
C ALA A 28 12.13 -4.87 -8.44
N PRO A 29 12.93 -3.80 -8.59
CA PRO A 29 13.26 -2.91 -7.48
C PRO A 29 12.12 -1.95 -7.11
N ASP A 30 11.17 -1.72 -8.02
CA ASP A 30 10.07 -0.77 -7.84
C ASP A 30 8.73 -1.39 -8.24
N GLY A 31 7.67 -1.07 -7.49
CA GLY A 31 6.31 -1.46 -7.84
C GLY A 31 5.29 -1.26 -6.72
N LEU A 32 4.04 -0.99 -7.11
CA LEU A 32 2.90 -0.93 -6.20
C LEU A 32 2.48 -2.34 -5.78
N LEU A 33 2.34 -2.58 -4.48
CA LEU A 33 1.92 -3.87 -3.91
C LEU A 33 0.47 -3.84 -3.41
N LEU A 34 0.06 -2.74 -2.77
CA LEU A 34 -1.30 -2.53 -2.28
C LEU A 34 -1.69 -1.07 -2.38
N PHE A 35 -2.93 -0.81 -2.77
CA PHE A 35 -3.54 0.53 -2.74
C PHE A 35 -4.98 0.43 -2.26
N ASN A 36 -5.35 1.28 -1.31
CA ASN A 36 -6.74 1.45 -0.89
C ASN A 36 -6.97 2.93 -0.54
N SER A 37 -7.93 3.58 -1.20
CA SER A 37 -8.34 4.95 -0.91
C SER A 37 -9.63 4.96 -0.09
N GLY A 38 -9.72 5.89 0.86
CA GLY A 38 -10.89 6.17 1.66
C GLY A 38 -11.62 7.45 1.22
N ASN A 39 -12.28 8.10 2.17
CA ASN A 39 -12.97 9.36 1.92
C ASN A 39 -11.98 10.53 1.96
N GLY A 40 -12.22 11.56 1.15
CA GLY A 40 -11.35 12.74 1.11
C GLY A 40 -9.94 12.39 0.63
N ASN A 41 -8.93 12.65 1.46
CA ASN A 41 -7.53 12.38 1.17
C ASN A 41 -7.02 11.08 1.81
N ASP A 42 -7.88 10.31 2.47
CA ASP A 42 -7.45 9.13 3.20
C ASP A 42 -6.98 8.04 2.22
N PHE A 43 -5.83 7.44 2.48
CA PHE A 43 -5.35 6.31 1.71
C PHE A 43 -4.35 5.46 2.50
N ILE A 44 -4.14 4.25 2.00
CA ILE A 44 -2.97 3.43 2.32
C ILE A 44 -2.37 2.85 1.05
N VAL A 45 -1.04 2.91 0.99
CA VAL A 45 -0.20 2.39 -0.08
C VAL A 45 0.88 1.53 0.58
N ILE A 46 1.12 0.37 -0.04
CA ILE A 46 2.37 -0.36 0.17
C ILE A 46 3.04 -0.49 -1.18
N GLU A 47 4.27 -0.04 -1.25
CA GLU A 47 5.05 -0.04 -2.48
C GLU A 47 6.49 -0.46 -2.20
N LEU A 48 7.16 -0.91 -3.26
CA LEU A 48 8.59 -1.13 -3.27
C LEU A 48 9.24 0.05 -3.98
N VAL A 49 10.25 0.65 -3.35
CA VAL A 49 11.06 1.71 -3.94
C VAL A 49 12.53 1.37 -3.75
N LYS A 50 13.26 1.17 -4.85
CA LYS A 50 14.68 0.79 -4.85
C LYS A 50 14.97 -0.44 -3.98
N GLY A 51 14.04 -1.39 -3.93
CA GLY A 51 14.15 -2.63 -3.15
C GLY A 51 13.73 -2.52 -1.68
N TYR A 52 13.33 -1.33 -1.20
CA TYR A 52 12.84 -1.11 0.16
C TYR A 52 11.32 -1.04 0.19
N VAL A 53 10.72 -1.59 1.24
CA VAL A 53 9.26 -1.53 1.43
C VAL A 53 8.91 -0.18 2.04
N HIS A 54 8.00 0.54 1.39
CA HIS A 54 7.42 1.77 1.89
C HIS A 54 5.96 1.54 2.27
N TYR A 55 5.59 2.06 3.43
CA TYR A 55 4.21 2.19 3.88
C TYR A 55 3.87 3.68 3.82
N VAL A 56 2.95 4.05 2.94
CA VAL A 56 2.51 5.44 2.77
C VAL A 56 1.04 5.51 3.09
N PHE A 57 0.64 6.44 3.95
CA PHE A 57 -0.76 6.57 4.33
C PHE A 57 -1.12 8.00 4.68
N ASP A 58 -2.39 8.34 4.53
CA ASP A 58 -3.02 9.54 5.08
C ASP A 58 -4.29 9.10 5.81
N LEU A 59 -4.45 9.59 7.04
CA LEU A 59 -5.60 9.32 7.93
C LEU A 59 -6.33 10.63 8.29
N GLY A 60 -6.23 11.63 7.41
CA GLY A 60 -6.86 12.95 7.55
C GLY A 60 -5.94 14.03 8.10
N ASN A 61 -4.68 13.72 8.41
CA ASN A 61 -3.68 14.65 8.95
C ASN A 61 -2.52 14.92 7.99
N GLY A 62 -2.64 14.47 6.74
CA GLY A 62 -1.60 14.57 5.73
C GLY A 62 -0.79 13.28 5.58
N PRO A 63 -0.06 13.15 4.46
CA PRO A 63 0.64 11.93 4.11
C PRO A 63 1.84 11.67 5.01
N SER A 64 1.96 10.44 5.47
CA SER A 64 3.07 9.91 6.26
C SER A 64 3.76 8.78 5.52
N LEU A 65 5.09 8.70 5.61
CA LEU A 65 5.91 7.65 5.02
C LEU A 65 6.70 6.92 6.11
N MET A 66 6.54 5.60 6.17
CA MET A 66 7.36 4.71 6.99
C MET A 66 8.16 3.78 6.07
N LYS A 67 9.45 3.61 6.36
CA LYS A 67 10.34 2.72 5.63
C LYS A 67 10.60 1.46 6.45
N GLY A 68 10.40 0.30 5.83
CA GLY A 68 10.79 -1.00 6.37
C GLY A 68 12.23 -1.38 6.02
#